data_AF-A0A6B1I135-F1
#
_entry.id   AF-A0A6B1I135-F1
#
_cell.length_a   1.000
_cell.length_b   1.000
_cell.length_c   1.000
_cell.angle_alpha   90.00
_cell.angle_beta   90.00
_cell.angle_gamma   90.00
#
_symmetry.space_group_name_H-M   'P 1'
#
loop_
_entity.id
_entity.type
_entity.pdbx_description
1 polymer ?
#
loop_
_entity_poly.entity_id
_entity_poly.type
_entity_poly.pdbx_seq_one_letter_code
_entity_poly.pdbx_strand_id
1 'polypeptide(L)'
;MRAPPMCFGVPTAEGPPFVLDMNANMLKDRSKLAEALQTFPDFIFKSLGMRFTSWFLAGILAGTATPESSRPKFSSATRAFTIVAIDVARLGDLEAYKAELTRILRESRSLKPMPGLASAEVPGSLEWQREQTREHSGIPLTEDHLDMLQRIATEVNVPVPWES
;
A
#
# COMPACT_ATOMS: atom_id res chain seq x y z
N MET A 1 14.16 9.24 9.42
CA MET A 1 12.83 8.63 9.21
C MET A 1 12.65 8.28 7.73
N ARG A 2 12.85 7.01 7.38
CA ARG A 2 12.70 6.51 6.00
C ARG A 2 11.19 6.39 5.70
N ALA A 3 10.76 7.17 4.72
CA ALA A 3 9.48 7.14 3.99
C ALA A 3 8.46 6.06 4.46
N PRO A 4 7.67 6.30 5.53
CA PRO A 4 6.86 5.26 6.13
C PRO A 4 5.56 5.03 5.33
N PRO A 5 5.12 3.78 5.13
CA PRO A 5 3.90 3.50 4.38
C PRO A 5 2.64 3.74 5.23
N MET A 6 1.54 4.05 4.55
CA MET A 6 0.19 4.11 5.11
C MET A 6 -0.75 3.45 4.12
N CYS A 7 -1.62 2.57 4.65
CA CYS A 7 -2.58 1.83 3.85
C CYS A 7 -4.00 2.03 4.40
N PHE A 8 -4.95 2.30 3.50
CA PHE A 8 -6.37 2.42 3.81
C PHE A 8 -7.15 1.53 2.87
N GLY A 9 -7.84 0.54 3.42
CA GLY A 9 -8.67 -0.40 2.67
C GLY A 9 -10.15 -0.24 3.02
N VAL A 10 -11.01 -0.23 2.01
CA VAL A 10 -12.46 -0.20 2.18
C VAL A 10 -13.11 -1.23 1.25
N PRO A 11 -13.91 -2.18 1.76
CA PRO A 11 -14.54 -3.21 0.95
C PRO A 11 -15.76 -2.66 0.19
N THR A 12 -15.99 -3.22 -0.99
CA THR A 12 -17.15 -2.96 -1.85
C THR A 12 -18.11 -4.16 -1.83
N ALA A 13 -19.34 -3.96 -2.31
CA ALA A 13 -20.29 -5.07 -2.49
C ALA A 13 -19.91 -5.90 -3.72
N GLU A 14 -19.56 -5.22 -4.80
CA GLU A 14 -19.13 -5.78 -6.08
C GLU A 14 -17.94 -5.02 -6.65
N GLY A 15 -17.12 -5.72 -7.44
CA GLY A 15 -15.96 -5.15 -8.13
C GLY A 15 -14.74 -4.95 -7.22
N PRO A 16 -13.77 -4.12 -7.64
CA PRO A 16 -12.54 -3.93 -6.88
C PRO A 16 -12.80 -3.22 -5.54
N PRO A 17 -12.06 -3.57 -4.47
CA PRO A 17 -12.03 -2.78 -3.25
C PRO A 17 -11.27 -1.46 -3.49
N PHE A 18 -11.53 -0.46 -2.65
CA PHE A 18 -10.66 0.72 -2.59
C PHE A 18 -9.47 0.41 -1.68
N VAL A 19 -8.26 0.45 -2.22
CA VAL A 19 -7.02 0.26 -1.44
C VAL A 19 -6.02 1.35 -1.79
N LEU A 20 -5.92 2.34 -0.91
CA LEU A 20 -4.86 3.33 -0.98
C LEU A 20 -3.64 2.81 -0.23
N ASP A 21 -2.66 2.28 -0.94
CA ASP A 21 -1.32 1.99 -0.41
C ASP A 21 -0.35 3.06 -0.88
N MET A 22 0.19 3.82 0.08
CA MET A 22 1.00 4.98 -0.22
C MET A 22 2.17 5.16 0.72
N ASN A 23 3.19 5.88 0.26
CA ASN A 23 4.25 6.35 1.12
C ASN A 23 3.88 7.70 1.74
N ALA A 24 4.01 7.89 3.05
CA ALA A 24 3.79 9.21 3.65
C ALA A 24 4.73 10.31 3.10
N ASN A 25 5.86 9.92 2.49
CA ASN A 25 6.71 10.82 1.71
C ASN A 25 6.27 10.87 0.23
N MET A 26 5.57 11.94 -0.12
CA MET A 26 5.04 12.16 -1.47
C MET A 26 6.05 12.84 -2.41
N LEU A 27 7.08 13.51 -1.85
CA LEU A 27 8.20 14.06 -2.64
C LEU A 27 9.39 13.09 -2.60
N LYS A 28 9.56 12.31 -3.68
CA LYS A 28 10.67 11.34 -3.79
C LYS A 28 12.00 12.03 -4.12
N ASP A 29 11.99 12.99 -5.03
CA ASP A 29 13.17 13.72 -5.48
C ASP A 29 13.33 15.02 -4.69
N ARG A 30 14.38 15.10 -3.87
CA ARG A 30 14.66 16.26 -3.01
C ARG A 30 15.26 17.44 -3.77
N SER A 31 15.83 17.23 -4.96
CA SER A 31 16.39 18.33 -5.75
C SER A 31 15.29 19.34 -6.13
N LYS A 32 14.04 18.88 -6.23
CA LYS A 32 12.86 19.67 -6.56
C LYS A 32 12.17 20.31 -5.36
N LEU A 33 12.71 20.17 -4.14
CA LEU A 33 12.03 20.62 -2.92
C LEU A 33 11.78 22.14 -2.92
N ALA A 34 12.77 22.93 -3.34
CA ALA A 34 12.63 24.39 -3.34
C ALA A 34 11.52 24.86 -4.29
N GLU A 35 11.46 24.27 -5.50
CA GLU A 35 10.41 24.54 -6.47
C GLU A 35 9.04 24.05 -5.95
N ALA A 36 8.96 22.82 -5.43
CA ALA A 36 7.72 22.26 -4.93
C ALA A 36 7.16 23.04 -3.71
N LEU A 37 8.03 23.61 -2.87
CA LEU A 37 7.62 24.51 -1.79
C LEU A 37 7.03 25.82 -2.30
N GLN A 38 7.52 26.34 -3.43
CA GLN A 38 7.00 27.57 -4.03
C GLN A 38 5.67 27.32 -4.76
N THR A 39 5.59 26.21 -5.50
CA THR A 39 4.44 25.94 -6.38
C THR A 39 3.31 25.17 -5.67
N PHE A 40 3.66 24.25 -4.76
CA PHE A 40 2.70 23.38 -4.06
C PHE A 40 3.02 23.26 -2.55
N PRO A 41 3.10 24.37 -1.80
CA PRO A 41 3.44 24.34 -0.38
C PRO A 41 2.53 23.40 0.43
N ASP A 42 1.23 23.43 0.16
CA ASP A 42 0.24 22.58 0.83
C ASP A 42 0.54 21.09 0.68
N PHE A 43 0.99 20.65 -0.51
CA PHE A 43 1.34 19.26 -0.75
C PHE A 43 2.53 18.83 0.09
N ILE A 44 3.54 19.71 0.23
CA ILE A 44 4.73 19.44 1.05
C ILE A 44 4.35 19.35 2.53
N PHE A 45 3.58 20.30 3.04
CA PHE A 45 3.15 20.28 4.45
C PHE A 45 2.21 19.11 4.76
N LYS A 46 1.32 18.73 3.83
CA LYS A 46 0.48 17.52 3.98
C LYS A 46 1.34 16.25 4.02
N SER A 47 2.33 16.12 3.15
CA SER A 47 3.26 14.99 3.18
C SER A 47 4.07 14.95 4.48
N LEU A 48 4.54 16.11 4.97
CA LEU A 48 5.21 16.20 6.27
C LEU A 48 4.30 15.76 7.41
N GLY A 49 3.04 16.25 7.42
CA GLY A 49 2.02 15.86 8.38
C GLY A 49 1.77 14.35 8.39
N MET A 50 1.61 13.73 7.21
CA MET A 50 1.43 12.28 7.11
C MET A 50 2.62 11.49 7.67
N ARG A 51 3.86 11.99 7.50
CA ARG A 51 5.04 11.35 8.09
C ARG A 51 5.03 11.40 9.61
N PHE A 52 4.63 12.52 10.20
CA PHE A 52 4.47 12.63 11.65
C PHE A 52 3.35 11.73 12.16
N THR A 53 2.19 11.73 11.51
CA THR A 53 1.08 10.84 11.86
C THR A 53 1.50 9.37 11.83
N SER A 54 2.21 8.95 10.79
CA SER A 54 2.74 7.59 10.71
C SER A 54 3.71 7.27 11.86
N TRP A 55 4.56 8.22 12.25
CA TRP A 55 5.45 8.04 13.41
C TRP A 55 4.68 7.99 14.75
N PHE A 56 3.63 8.79 14.91
CA PHE A 56 2.83 8.77 16.13
C PHE A 56 2.09 7.44 16.28
N LEU A 57 1.49 6.95 15.19
CA LEU A 57 0.72 5.71 15.18
C LEU A 57 1.61 4.46 15.20
N ALA A 58 2.55 4.34 14.27
CA ALA A 58 3.35 3.13 14.12
C ALA A 58 4.65 3.17 14.93
N GLY A 59 5.12 4.34 15.35
CA GLY A 59 6.31 4.50 16.17
C GLY A 59 5.97 4.48 17.66
N ILE A 60 5.36 5.56 18.12
CA ILE A 60 5.07 5.80 19.55
C ILE A 60 3.98 4.85 20.06
N LEU A 61 2.80 4.86 19.44
CA LEU A 61 1.66 4.07 19.92
C LEU A 61 1.93 2.55 19.84
N ALA A 62 2.67 2.10 18.83
CA ALA A 62 3.08 0.70 18.72
C ALA A 62 4.30 0.32 19.60
N GLY A 63 4.77 1.23 20.47
CA GLY A 63 5.75 0.93 21.51
C GLY A 63 7.23 0.97 21.11
N THR A 64 7.57 1.46 19.92
CA THR A 64 8.98 1.51 19.42
C THR A 64 9.76 2.76 19.82
N ALA A 65 9.13 3.66 20.58
CA ALA A 65 9.78 4.82 21.17
C ALA A 65 9.96 4.68 22.70
N THR A 66 10.05 3.45 23.20
CA THR A 66 10.19 3.11 24.63
C THR A 66 11.64 2.72 24.98
N PRO A 67 12.12 2.91 26.22
CA PRO A 67 13.44 2.43 26.63
C PRO A 67 13.67 0.93 26.37
N GLU A 68 12.63 0.11 26.53
CA GLU A 68 12.63 -1.34 26.30
C GLU A 68 12.86 -1.70 24.83
N SER A 69 12.43 -0.84 23.90
CA SER A 69 12.68 -1.03 22.46
C SER A 69 14.16 -0.92 22.07
N SER A 70 15.03 -0.42 22.97
CA SER A 70 16.49 -0.36 22.74
C SER A 70 17.18 -1.73 22.74
N ARG A 71 16.51 -2.78 23.23
CA ARG A 71 17.02 -4.16 23.24
C ARG A 71 15.97 -5.12 22.70
N PRO A 72 15.67 -5.07 21.39
CA PRO A 72 14.64 -5.93 20.83
C PRO A 72 15.08 -7.40 20.93
N LYS A 73 14.12 -8.28 21.27
CA LYS A 73 14.31 -9.74 21.28
C LYS A 73 14.82 -10.25 19.92
N PHE A 74 14.38 -9.59 18.84
CA PHE A 74 14.80 -9.87 17.47
C PHE A 74 15.43 -8.61 16.88
N SER A 75 16.75 -8.62 16.65
CA SER A 75 17.49 -7.47 16.12
C SER A 75 17.00 -6.98 14.76
N SER A 76 16.41 -7.86 13.96
CA SER A 76 15.84 -7.54 12.65
C SER A 76 14.42 -6.94 12.71
N ALA A 77 13.75 -6.98 13.88
CA ALA A 77 12.41 -6.42 14.06
C ALA A 77 12.48 -4.89 14.24
N THR A 78 12.82 -4.19 13.16
CA THR A 78 13.10 -2.74 13.14
C THR A 78 11.90 -1.88 12.81
N ARG A 79 10.72 -2.49 12.61
CA ARG A 79 9.49 -1.80 12.19
C ARG A 79 8.37 -2.16 13.14
N ALA A 80 7.47 -1.21 13.36
CA ALA A 80 6.20 -1.45 14.01
C ALA A 80 5.05 -0.96 13.15
N PHE A 81 3.86 -1.41 13.54
CA PHE A 81 2.63 -1.23 12.80
C PHE A 81 1.51 -0.96 13.79
N THR A 82 0.58 -0.10 13.39
CA THR A 82 -0.70 0.05 14.06
C THR A 82 -1.78 -0.28 13.05
N ILE A 83 -2.68 -1.18 13.43
CA ILE A 83 -3.78 -1.64 12.58
C ILE A 83 -5.08 -1.18 13.24
N VAL A 84 -5.92 -0.50 12.46
CA VAL A 84 -7.25 -0.07 12.89
C VAL A 84 -8.27 -0.78 12.01
N ALA A 85 -9.18 -1.50 12.65
CA ALA A 85 -10.32 -2.12 11.98
C ALA A 85 -11.61 -1.51 12.53
N ILE A 86 -12.47 -1.04 11.63
CA ILE A 86 -13.76 -0.44 11.97
C ILE A 86 -14.86 -1.40 11.54
N ASP A 87 -15.68 -1.83 12.49
CA ASP A 87 -16.86 -2.65 12.22
C ASP A 87 -18.03 -1.74 11.83
N VAL A 88 -18.22 -1.57 10.52
CA VAL A 88 -19.27 -0.70 9.95
C VAL A 88 -20.67 -1.19 10.33
N ALA A 89 -20.88 -2.49 10.54
CA ALA A 89 -22.19 -3.02 10.94
C ALA A 89 -22.62 -2.54 12.34
N ARG A 90 -21.68 -2.05 13.17
CA ARG A 90 -22.00 -1.40 14.44
C ARG A 90 -22.32 0.09 14.31
N LEU A 91 -22.06 0.68 13.15
CA LEU A 91 -22.29 2.11 12.88
C LEU A 91 -23.54 2.35 12.03
N GLY A 92 -23.98 1.36 11.25
CA GLY A 92 -25.16 1.46 10.41
C GLY A 92 -25.35 0.25 9.50
N ASP A 93 -26.10 0.45 8.42
CA ASP A 93 -26.37 -0.60 7.42
C ASP A 93 -25.11 -0.86 6.57
N LEU A 94 -24.50 -2.03 6.80
CA LEU A 94 -23.29 -2.47 6.10
C LEU A 94 -23.50 -2.63 4.59
N GLU A 95 -24.66 -3.15 4.19
CA GLU A 95 -24.90 -3.48 2.78
C GLU A 95 -25.21 -2.21 1.99
N ALA A 96 -25.97 -1.28 2.58
CA ALA A 96 -26.15 0.06 2.01
C ALA A 96 -24.81 0.81 1.88
N TYR A 97 -23.94 0.72 2.89
CA TYR A 97 -22.60 1.33 2.86
C TYR A 97 -21.74 0.77 1.71
N LYS A 98 -21.67 -0.56 1.58
CA LYS A 98 -20.90 -1.21 0.50
C LYS A 98 -21.47 -0.92 -0.88
N ALA A 99 -22.81 -0.90 -1.03
CA ALA A 99 -23.46 -0.58 -2.30
C ALA A 99 -23.14 0.84 -2.76
N GLU A 100 -23.13 1.80 -1.83
CA GLU A 100 -22.78 3.18 -2.13
C GLU A 100 -21.30 3.32 -2.52
N LEU A 101 -20.40 2.61 -1.85
CA LEU A 101 -18.99 2.55 -2.26
C LEU A 101 -18.83 1.97 -3.66
N THR A 102 -19.48 0.84 -3.96
CA THR A 102 -19.48 0.25 -5.31
C THR A 102 -19.96 1.26 -6.35
N ARG A 103 -21.05 2.00 -6.06
CA ARG A 103 -21.57 3.04 -6.96
C ARG A 103 -20.53 4.14 -7.22
N ILE A 104 -19.94 4.71 -6.17
CA ILE A 104 -18.95 5.80 -6.27
C ILE A 104 -17.71 5.35 -7.03
N LEU A 105 -17.17 4.16 -6.73
CA LEU A 105 -15.97 3.68 -7.42
C LEU A 105 -16.26 3.36 -8.89
N ARG A 106 -17.42 2.76 -9.20
CA ARG A 106 -17.85 2.50 -10.58
C ARG A 106 -17.97 3.80 -11.39
N GLU A 107 -18.63 4.81 -10.82
CA GLU A 107 -18.77 6.13 -11.46
C GLU A 107 -17.42 6.81 -11.67
N SER A 108 -16.55 6.78 -10.65
CA SER A 108 -15.19 7.35 -10.75
C SER A 108 -14.39 6.72 -11.88
N ARG A 109 -14.48 5.39 -12.03
CA ARG A 109 -13.79 4.63 -13.09
C ARG A 109 -14.38 4.85 -14.49
N SER A 110 -15.59 5.39 -14.57
CA SER A 110 -16.23 5.75 -15.85
C SER A 110 -15.83 7.14 -16.38
N LEU A 111 -15.08 7.91 -15.58
CA LEU A 111 -14.62 9.24 -15.97
C LEU A 111 -13.53 9.17 -17.04
N LYS A 112 -13.27 10.31 -17.69
CA LYS A 112 -12.14 10.45 -18.60
C LYS A 112 -10.83 10.24 -17.83
N PRO A 113 -9.91 9.37 -18.31
CA PRO A 113 -8.60 9.20 -17.69
C PRO A 113 -7.83 10.53 -17.60
N MET A 114 -6.99 10.65 -16.57
CA MET A 114 -6.04 11.77 -16.52
C MET A 114 -5.07 11.71 -17.70
N PRO A 115 -4.51 12.86 -18.14
CA PRO A 115 -3.52 12.88 -19.20
C PRO A 115 -2.37 11.89 -18.95
N GLY A 116 -2.08 11.04 -19.93
CA GLY A 116 -1.03 10.02 -19.85
C GLY A 116 -1.44 8.68 -19.22
N LEU A 117 -2.68 8.54 -18.73
CA LEU A 117 -3.20 7.27 -18.22
C LEU A 117 -4.17 6.61 -19.22
N ALA A 118 -4.14 5.28 -19.27
CA ALA A 118 -5.01 4.48 -20.14
C ALA A 118 -6.46 4.37 -19.61
N SER A 119 -6.65 4.51 -18.29
CA SER A 119 -7.94 4.34 -17.63
C SER A 119 -8.07 5.27 -16.41
N ALA A 120 -9.30 5.54 -15.98
CA ALA A 120 -9.61 6.31 -14.77
C ALA A 120 -9.66 5.43 -13.51
N GLU A 121 -8.79 4.42 -13.44
CA GLU A 121 -8.77 3.48 -12.33
C GLU A 121 -8.43 4.17 -11.01
N VAL A 122 -9.03 3.67 -9.94
CA VAL A 122 -8.87 4.17 -8.58
C VAL A 122 -7.86 3.31 -7.80
N PRO A 123 -7.29 3.81 -6.69
CA PRO A 123 -6.39 3.02 -5.86
C PRO A 123 -6.96 1.64 -5.50
N GLY A 124 -6.20 0.58 -5.80
CA GLY A 124 -6.57 -0.82 -5.58
C GLY A 124 -7.18 -1.52 -6.79
N SER A 125 -7.74 -0.79 -7.77
CA SER A 125 -8.39 -1.40 -8.93
C SER A 125 -7.44 -2.23 -9.79
N LEU A 126 -6.26 -1.69 -10.12
CA LEU A 126 -5.31 -2.36 -11.01
C LEU A 126 -4.69 -3.58 -10.32
N GLU A 127 -4.42 -3.48 -9.02
CA GLU A 127 -3.96 -4.58 -8.19
C GLU A 127 -4.98 -5.71 -8.15
N TRP A 128 -6.26 -5.39 -7.93
CA TRP A 128 -7.36 -6.35 -8.00
C TRP A 128 -7.45 -7.04 -9.37
N GLN A 129 -7.39 -6.29 -10.47
CA GLN A 129 -7.41 -6.88 -11.83
C GLN A 129 -6.23 -7.83 -12.09
N ARG A 130 -5.02 -7.44 -11.65
CA ARG A 130 -3.82 -8.26 -11.77
C ARG A 130 -3.93 -9.54 -10.95
N GLU A 131 -4.49 -9.46 -9.75
CA GLU A 131 -4.74 -10.64 -8.89
C GLU A 131 -5.65 -11.64 -9.61
N GLN A 132 -6.81 -11.19 -10.10
CA GLN A 132 -7.77 -12.04 -10.83
C GLN A 132 -7.15 -12.67 -12.08
N THR A 133 -6.34 -11.91 -12.82
CA THR A 133 -5.67 -12.41 -14.01
C THR A 133 -4.61 -13.45 -13.65
N ARG A 134 -3.77 -13.16 -12.65
CA ARG A 134 -2.65 -14.03 -12.23
C ARG A 134 -3.09 -15.31 -11.55
N GLU A 135 -4.30 -15.35 -10.99
CA GLU A 135 -4.92 -16.59 -10.52
C GLU A 135 -5.00 -17.64 -11.65
N HIS A 136 -5.26 -17.19 -12.88
CA HIS A 136 -5.42 -18.06 -14.04
C HIS A 136 -4.17 -18.13 -14.92
N SER A 137 -3.43 -17.02 -15.04
CA SER A 137 -2.26 -16.92 -15.93
C SER A 137 -0.92 -17.20 -15.25
N GLY A 138 -0.91 -17.39 -13.92
CA GLY A 138 0.31 -17.44 -13.12
C GLY A 138 0.93 -16.05 -12.85
N ILE A 139 1.91 -16.02 -11.94
CA ILE A 139 2.64 -14.81 -11.56
C ILE A 139 3.85 -14.63 -12.50
N PRO A 140 3.96 -13.50 -13.22
CA PRO A 140 5.10 -13.26 -14.08
C PRO A 140 6.35 -13.02 -13.22
N LEU A 141 7.40 -13.81 -13.48
CA LEU A 141 8.72 -13.65 -12.90
C LEU A 141 9.73 -13.39 -14.03
N THR A 142 10.72 -12.54 -13.76
CA THR A 142 11.84 -12.33 -14.68
C THR A 142 12.83 -13.49 -14.55
N GLU A 143 13.63 -13.73 -15.60
CA GLU A 143 14.70 -14.73 -15.59
C GLU A 143 15.64 -14.53 -14.39
N ASP A 144 16.05 -13.29 -14.12
CA ASP A 144 16.89 -12.96 -12.95
C ASP A 144 16.28 -13.40 -11.60
N HIS A 145 14.95 -13.27 -11.45
CA HIS A 145 14.27 -13.71 -10.23
C HIS A 145 14.16 -15.24 -10.17
N LEU A 146 13.93 -15.90 -11.31
CA LEU A 146 13.90 -17.37 -11.37
C LEU A 146 15.27 -17.95 -11.01
N ASP A 147 16.35 -17.40 -11.55
CA ASP A 147 17.72 -17.78 -11.23
C ASP A 147 18.04 -17.61 -9.74
N MET A 148 17.62 -16.49 -9.15
CA MET A 148 17.81 -16.24 -7.73
C MET A 148 17.05 -17.26 -6.87
N LEU A 149 15.79 -17.54 -7.22
CA LEU A 149 14.98 -18.52 -6.51
C LEU A 149 15.54 -19.95 -6.67
N GLN A 150 16.04 -20.30 -7.86
CA GLN A 150 16.68 -21.60 -8.12
C GLN A 150 17.93 -21.81 -7.24
N ARG A 151 18.77 -20.77 -7.10
CA ARG A 151 19.96 -20.82 -6.23
C ARG A 151 19.57 -21.04 -4.78
N ILE A 152 18.62 -20.25 -4.28
CA ILE A 152 18.12 -20.39 -2.90
C ILE A 152 17.53 -21.79 -2.69
N ALA A 153 16.69 -22.26 -3.61
CA ALA A 153 16.06 -23.57 -3.56
C ALA A 153 17.11 -24.70 -3.48
N THR A 154 18.20 -24.59 -4.23
CA THR A 154 19.34 -25.51 -4.17
C THR A 154 20.05 -25.45 -2.82
N GLU A 155 20.32 -24.25 -2.30
CA GLU A 155 20.98 -24.06 -0.99
C GLU A 155 20.19 -24.66 0.17
N VAL A 156 18.85 -24.55 0.13
CA VAL A 156 17.97 -25.08 1.17
C VAL A 156 17.40 -26.48 0.87
N ASN A 157 17.83 -27.10 -0.23
CA ASN A 157 17.41 -28.43 -0.68
C ASN A 157 15.88 -28.58 -0.81
N VAL A 158 15.24 -27.63 -1.50
CA VAL A 158 13.81 -27.64 -1.83
C VAL A 158 13.65 -27.62 -3.35
N PRO A 159 12.74 -28.42 -3.95
CA PRO A 159 12.52 -28.40 -5.40
C PRO A 159 11.82 -27.11 -5.84
N VAL A 160 12.13 -26.66 -7.06
CA VAL A 160 11.38 -25.60 -7.73
C VAL A 160 10.15 -26.15 -8.44
N PRO A 161 9.05 -25.39 -8.57
CA PRO A 161 7.83 -25.83 -9.23
C PRO A 161 7.83 -25.63 -10.76
N TRP A 162 8.98 -25.30 -11.37
CA TRP A 162 9.14 -25.16 -12.82
C TRP A 162 10.19 -26.13 -13.35
N GLU A 163 10.14 -26.43 -14.64
CA GLU A 163 11.16 -27.24 -15.31
C GLU A 163 12.47 -26.45 -15.34
N SER A 164 13.56 -27.10 -14.89
CA SER A 164 14.92 -26.56 -14.86
C SER A 164 15.68 -26.89 -16.15
#